data_AF-A0A9D5KDD7-F1
#
_entry.id   AF-A0A9D5KDD7-F1
#
_cell.length_a   1.000
_cell.length_b   1.000
_cell.length_c   1.000
_cell.angle_alpha   90.00
_cell.angle_beta   90.00
_cell.angle_gamma   90.00
#
_symmetry.space_group_name_H-M   'P 1'
#
loop_
_entity.id
_entity.type
_entity.pdbx_description
1 polymer ?
#
loop_
_entity_poly.entity_id
_entity_poly.type
_entity_poly.pdbx_seq_one_letter_code
_entity_poly.pdbx_strand_id
1 'polypeptide(L)'
;MAGSWRLIENLAGDVADVVAMPAAVAEGRIAGRYIMTANATPETVILQRVTQKGIIAGSEVVVDKEEAARRDIDVVRQGKAARGSLKPAGTVSLTELMAASSDAFEAVKANDAELSTLIYTSGTTGKPKGVMLTHTNFVAECEVVETVKPTKPDDRFASLVPYFHVFGLADACVLAMYRGNTAVLIPQYHPRTFLKVAHDTGVNIIMAIPSQYHHLILIGKRRSREELPTLEFCFSGAAPLPPRAVEAFREVYGIMVTQGFGMTETTSAASVNPAEKQKVGSIGVPCPGVEMKIFDDDGVEQPPGRHGEIAIKGPIVTSGYYNLPEETALALENGWLRTGDIGYRDDDGYFFITDRKKDIIIKGGYNISPREIEDTLTSHDKIKEAAVVGFQKKDGEDGIRAYCVVEEGQSVSAEELMHFCRKSLSSQKTPDDIRFMGALPRSATGKVLRKELREGYSDPRLITREHE
;
A
#
# COMPACT_ATOMS: atom_id res chain seq x y z
N MET A 1 18.31 1.37 -34.41
CA MET A 1 16.94 0.85 -34.26
C MET A 1 16.22 1.73 -33.26
N ALA A 2 15.07 2.29 -33.64
CA ALA A 2 14.31 3.22 -32.81
C ALA A 2 13.74 2.47 -31.60
N GLY A 3 14.41 2.58 -30.45
CA GLY A 3 13.91 2.11 -29.16
C GLY A 3 12.87 3.08 -28.64
N SER A 4 11.75 2.57 -28.16
CA SER A 4 10.69 3.35 -27.53
C SER A 4 11.12 3.71 -26.11
N TRP A 5 11.47 4.98 -25.87
CA TRP A 5 11.80 5.47 -24.53
C TRP A 5 10.54 5.96 -23.82
N ARG A 6 10.49 5.79 -22.48
CA ARG A 6 9.43 6.36 -21.64
C ARG A 6 9.96 7.56 -20.87
N LEU A 7 9.27 8.71 -20.99
CA LEU A 7 9.56 9.91 -20.24
C LEU A 7 8.41 10.22 -19.25
N ILE A 8 8.73 10.36 -17.96
CA ILE A 8 7.76 10.79 -16.94
C ILE A 8 8.08 12.24 -16.56
N GLU A 9 7.14 13.17 -16.80
CA GLU A 9 7.29 14.60 -16.51
C GLU A 9 6.31 15.07 -15.42
N ASN A 10 6.81 15.81 -14.42
CA ASN A 10 5.99 16.46 -13.38
C ASN A 10 6.52 17.87 -13.07
N LEU A 11 6.19 18.84 -13.95
CA LEU A 11 6.71 20.21 -13.87
C LEU A 11 6.09 21.08 -12.76
N ALA A 12 4.94 20.69 -12.19
CA ALA A 12 4.16 21.52 -11.27
C ALA A 12 4.31 21.15 -9.77
N GLY A 13 5.22 20.24 -9.41
CA GLY A 13 5.38 19.79 -8.01
C GLY A 13 6.13 20.82 -7.14
N ASP A 14 5.56 21.17 -5.98
CA ASP A 14 6.07 22.19 -5.04
C ASP A 14 7.00 21.67 -3.93
N VAL A 15 7.52 20.45 -4.02
CA VAL A 15 8.51 19.92 -3.07
C VAL A 15 9.64 19.23 -3.83
N ALA A 16 10.88 19.48 -3.41
CA ALA A 16 12.10 18.97 -4.03
C ALA A 16 12.20 17.44 -3.87
N ASP A 17 11.97 16.70 -4.96
CA ASP A 17 12.14 15.25 -5.00
C ASP A 17 13.34 14.85 -5.86
N VAL A 18 14.12 13.89 -5.34
CA VAL A 18 15.38 13.37 -5.89
C VAL A 18 15.11 12.23 -6.88
N VAL A 19 15.85 12.20 -7.99
CA VAL A 19 15.83 11.15 -9.03
C VAL A 19 16.74 9.97 -8.66
N ALA A 20 16.26 8.73 -8.81
CA ALA A 20 17.08 7.50 -8.72
C ALA A 20 16.95 6.62 -9.98
N MET A 21 18.05 5.95 -10.38
CA MET A 21 18.18 5.05 -11.54
C MET A 21 18.62 3.62 -11.16
N PRO A 22 18.39 2.61 -12.03
CA PRO A 22 18.11 1.20 -11.69
C PRO A 22 19.23 0.32 -11.11
N ALA A 23 20.44 0.83 -10.89
CA ALA A 23 21.54 0.06 -10.30
C ALA A 23 21.87 0.50 -8.85
N ALA A 24 21.29 1.60 -8.38
CA ALA A 24 21.39 2.05 -7.00
C ALA A 24 20.10 1.70 -6.26
N VAL A 25 20.11 0.57 -5.59
CA VAL A 25 19.14 0.24 -4.53
C VAL A 25 19.34 1.23 -3.39
N ALA A 26 18.63 2.36 -3.42
CA ALA A 26 18.22 3.21 -2.30
C ALA A 26 17.67 4.54 -2.87
N GLU A 27 16.54 5.01 -2.35
CA GLU A 27 15.80 6.23 -2.77
C GLU A 27 14.74 6.05 -3.87
N GLY A 28 13.74 5.21 -3.58
CA GLY A 28 12.39 5.48 -4.05
C GLY A 28 11.77 6.62 -3.23
N ARG A 29 12.21 7.87 -3.43
CA ARG A 29 11.43 9.03 -3.00
C ARG A 29 10.27 9.20 -3.97
N ILE A 30 9.08 8.87 -3.50
CA ILE A 30 7.76 9.40 -3.90
C ILE A 30 7.67 9.93 -5.35
N ALA A 31 7.93 9.09 -6.35
CA ALA A 31 7.14 9.17 -7.57
C ALA A 31 5.80 8.55 -7.19
N GLY A 32 4.83 9.39 -6.77
CA GLY A 32 3.65 9.04 -5.97
C GLY A 32 2.70 7.92 -6.44
N ARG A 33 3.09 7.04 -7.38
CA ARG A 33 2.32 5.87 -7.84
C ARG A 33 3.11 4.62 -8.25
N TYR A 34 4.45 4.57 -8.30
CA TYR A 34 5.13 3.35 -8.80
C TYR A 34 6.28 2.89 -7.88
N ILE A 35 6.35 1.58 -7.60
CA ILE A 35 7.59 0.95 -7.12
C ILE A 35 8.50 0.79 -8.34
N MET A 36 9.70 1.33 -8.29
CA MET A 36 10.77 0.93 -9.20
C MET A 36 11.08 -0.54 -8.92
N THR A 37 10.83 -1.39 -9.93
CA THR A 37 11.12 -2.81 -9.90
C THR A 37 12.63 -3.04 -9.65
N ALA A 38 12.99 -4.14 -8.99
CA ALA A 38 14.39 -4.57 -8.86
C ALA A 38 14.99 -5.07 -10.19
N ASN A 39 14.15 -5.35 -11.18
CA ASN A 39 14.56 -5.60 -12.55
C ASN A 39 14.72 -4.28 -13.28
N ALA A 40 15.86 -4.09 -13.94
CA ALA A 40 16.07 -2.98 -14.85
C ALA A 40 14.98 -2.98 -15.93
N THR A 41 14.16 -1.93 -15.98
CA THR A 41 13.39 -1.61 -17.18
C THR A 41 14.34 -0.90 -18.15
N PRO A 42 14.69 -1.51 -19.29
CA PRO A 42 15.44 -0.80 -20.31
C PRO A 42 14.68 0.47 -20.71
N GLU A 43 15.42 1.55 -20.99
CA GLU A 43 14.89 2.69 -21.75
C GLU A 43 13.86 3.62 -21.05
N THR A 44 13.89 3.77 -19.72
CA THR A 44 13.03 4.75 -18.98
C THR A 44 13.84 5.92 -18.40
N VAL A 45 13.40 7.16 -18.66
CA VAL A 45 13.98 8.41 -18.13
C VAL A 45 12.91 9.16 -17.34
N ILE A 46 13.23 9.61 -16.11
CA ILE A 46 12.32 10.38 -15.25
C ILE A 46 12.86 11.80 -15.13
N LEU A 47 12.04 12.81 -15.48
CA LEU A 47 12.38 14.23 -15.33
C LEU A 47 11.42 14.88 -14.32
N GLN A 48 11.95 15.35 -13.20
CA GLN A 48 11.21 16.10 -12.17
C GLN A 48 11.88 17.44 -11.94
N ARG A 49 11.09 18.53 -11.99
CA ARG A 49 11.44 19.95 -11.73
C ARG A 49 12.94 20.25 -11.76
N VAL A 50 13.51 20.31 -12.96
CA VAL A 50 14.92 20.65 -13.15
C VAL A 50 15.04 22.16 -13.39
N THR A 51 15.63 22.89 -12.43
CA THR A 51 15.99 24.31 -12.60
C THR A 51 17.14 24.49 -13.60
N GLN A 52 17.87 23.42 -13.90
CA GLN A 52 18.88 23.28 -14.94
C GLN A 52 18.78 21.87 -15.54
N LYS A 53 19.02 21.67 -16.84
CA LYS A 53 18.95 20.32 -17.43
C LYS A 53 20.15 19.49 -16.93
N GLY A 54 19.92 18.27 -16.46
CA GLY A 54 21.02 17.40 -16.05
C GLY A 54 20.70 15.90 -16.10
N ILE A 55 21.75 15.08 -16.24
CA ILE A 55 21.74 13.62 -16.21
C ILE A 55 22.56 13.16 -15.00
N ILE A 56 21.91 12.44 -14.07
CA ILE A 56 22.60 11.72 -12.99
C ILE A 56 22.70 10.25 -13.41
N ALA A 57 23.94 9.80 -13.64
CA ALA A 57 24.21 8.47 -14.17
C ALA A 57 25.03 7.65 -13.17
N GLY A 58 24.55 6.42 -12.89
CA GLY A 58 25.34 5.42 -12.17
C GLY A 58 26.62 5.06 -12.93
N SER A 59 27.61 4.49 -12.26
CA SER A 59 28.93 4.23 -12.83
C SER A 59 28.93 3.35 -14.10
N GLU A 60 27.86 2.61 -14.35
CA GLU A 60 27.72 1.66 -15.46
C GLU A 60 26.95 2.22 -16.66
N VAL A 61 26.42 3.44 -16.57
CA VAL A 61 25.70 4.09 -17.67
C VAL A 61 26.67 4.90 -18.52
N VAL A 62 26.71 4.59 -19.82
CA VAL A 62 27.47 5.35 -20.82
C VAL A 62 26.60 6.51 -21.28
N VAL A 63 26.96 7.72 -20.86
CA VAL A 63 26.34 8.98 -21.34
C VAL A 63 27.23 9.57 -22.42
N ASP A 64 26.63 9.90 -23.56
CA ASP A 64 27.28 10.70 -24.61
C ASP A 64 27.41 12.15 -24.11
N LYS A 65 28.61 12.45 -23.58
CA LYS A 65 28.89 13.75 -22.96
C LYS A 65 28.99 14.89 -23.96
N GLU A 66 29.36 14.59 -25.20
CA GLU A 66 29.47 15.62 -26.24
C GLU A 66 28.08 16.09 -26.65
N GLU A 67 27.15 15.15 -26.86
CA GLU A 67 25.76 15.50 -27.19
C GLU A 67 25.03 16.14 -26.00
N ALA A 68 25.30 15.69 -24.76
CA ALA A 68 24.78 16.32 -23.56
C ALA A 68 25.25 17.79 -23.43
N ALA A 69 26.54 18.04 -23.64
CA ALA A 69 27.10 19.40 -23.62
C ALA A 69 26.52 20.28 -24.74
N ARG A 70 26.34 19.75 -25.96
CA ARG A 70 25.69 20.48 -27.07
C ARG A 70 24.24 20.89 -26.76
N ARG A 71 23.57 20.18 -25.85
CA ARG A 71 22.17 20.43 -25.45
C ARG A 71 22.02 21.19 -24.13
N ASP A 72 23.13 21.67 -23.57
CA ASP A 72 23.19 22.37 -22.29
C ASP A 72 22.66 21.49 -21.15
N ILE A 73 23.13 20.24 -21.08
CA ILE A 73 22.73 19.23 -20.09
C ILE A 73 23.95 18.84 -19.24
N ASP A 74 23.89 19.11 -17.93
CA ASP A 74 24.95 18.78 -16.98
C ASP A 74 24.99 17.27 -16.66
N VAL A 75 26.17 16.65 -16.64
CA VAL A 75 26.31 15.20 -16.36
C VAL A 75 27.07 14.96 -15.05
N VAL A 76 26.37 14.43 -14.04
CA VAL A 76 26.96 14.06 -12.74
C VAL A 76 27.15 12.54 -12.68
N ARG A 77 28.40 12.07 -12.50
CA ARG A 77 28.73 10.65 -12.29
C ARG A 77 28.81 10.33 -10.80
N GLN A 78 28.05 9.35 -10.32
CA GLN A 78 28.30 8.78 -9.00
C GLN A 78 29.56 7.91 -9.03
N GLY A 79 30.60 8.29 -8.29
CA GLY A 79 31.70 7.39 -7.98
C GLY A 79 31.27 6.33 -6.95
N LYS A 80 31.75 5.09 -7.09
CA LYS A 80 31.46 3.93 -6.20
C LYS A 80 31.72 4.19 -4.69
N ALA A 81 32.39 5.30 -4.33
CA ALA A 81 32.78 5.62 -2.96
C ALA A 81 32.12 6.89 -2.37
N ALA A 82 31.26 7.59 -3.09
CA ALA A 82 30.58 8.77 -2.56
C ALA A 82 29.22 8.39 -1.93
N ARG A 83 29.26 7.69 -0.78
CA ARG A 83 28.11 7.57 0.14
C ARG A 83 27.87 8.85 0.96
N GLY A 84 28.65 9.91 0.70
CA GLY A 84 28.40 11.27 1.18
C GLY A 84 27.39 11.96 0.26
N SER A 85 26.18 12.10 0.79
CA SER A 85 24.95 12.63 0.21
C SER A 85 25.09 13.87 -0.69
N LEU A 86 24.48 13.80 -1.88
CA LEU A 86 23.84 14.99 -2.45
C LEU A 86 22.78 15.45 -1.45
N LYS A 87 22.92 16.65 -0.90
CA LYS A 87 21.92 17.29 -0.04
C LYS A 87 21.01 18.12 -0.94
N PRO A 88 19.73 17.77 -1.12
CA PRO A 88 18.81 18.62 -1.88
C PRO A 88 18.80 20.03 -1.28
N ALA A 89 18.86 21.04 -2.13
CA ALA A 89 18.88 22.44 -1.68
C ALA A 89 17.67 22.72 -0.77
N GLY A 90 17.91 23.38 0.38
CA GLY A 90 16.87 23.69 1.37
C GLY A 90 16.44 22.54 2.28
N THR A 91 17.07 21.37 2.20
CA THR A 91 16.79 20.24 3.12
C THR A 91 17.83 20.14 4.23
N VAL A 92 17.49 19.47 5.33
CA VAL A 92 18.42 19.10 6.41
C VAL A 92 18.54 17.57 6.44
N SER A 93 19.76 17.05 6.53
CA SER A 93 19.96 15.60 6.62
C SER A 93 19.48 15.09 7.98
N LEU A 94 18.77 13.96 8.01
CA LEU A 94 18.38 13.31 9.26
C LEU A 94 19.60 12.97 10.11
N THR A 95 20.70 12.51 9.50
CA THR A 95 21.94 12.22 10.22
C THR A 95 22.58 13.47 10.82
N GLU A 96 22.54 14.61 10.10
CA GLU A 96 23.01 15.89 10.63
C GLU A 96 22.13 16.39 11.78
N LEU A 97 20.80 16.26 11.64
CA LEU A 97 19.85 16.58 12.71
C LEU A 97 20.15 15.73 13.94
N MET A 98 20.22 14.42 13.80
CA MET A 98 20.50 13.51 14.91
C MET A 98 21.85 13.79 15.58
N ALA A 99 22.90 14.10 14.80
CA ALA A 99 24.21 14.41 15.35
C ALA A 99 24.26 15.74 16.10
N ALA A 100 23.41 16.71 15.72
CA ALA A 100 23.32 18.02 16.37
C ALA A 100 22.25 18.10 17.46
N SER A 101 21.37 17.10 17.56
CA SER A 101 20.28 17.06 18.53
C SER A 101 20.79 16.78 19.94
N SER A 102 20.10 17.37 20.92
CA SER A 102 20.28 17.05 22.35
C SER A 102 19.46 15.81 22.72
N ASP A 103 19.97 15.02 23.65
CA ASP A 103 19.19 13.95 24.31
C ASP A 103 18.14 14.53 25.27
N ALA A 104 18.22 15.82 25.60
CA ALA A 104 17.18 16.53 26.33
C ALA A 104 16.05 16.95 25.36
N PHE A 105 14.88 16.33 25.52
CA PHE A 105 13.67 16.65 24.77
C PHE A 105 12.65 17.33 25.69
N GLU A 106 12.17 18.51 25.28
CA GLU A 106 11.00 19.15 25.87
C GLU A 106 9.92 19.23 24.80
N ALA A 107 8.77 18.60 25.07
CA ALA A 107 7.65 18.63 24.15
C ALA A 107 7.06 20.04 24.07
N VAL A 108 6.76 20.51 22.86
CA VAL A 108 5.99 21.74 22.68
C VAL A 108 4.58 21.51 23.23
N LYS A 109 4.09 22.44 24.05
CA LYS A 109 2.72 22.40 24.55
C LYS A 109 1.75 22.61 23.38
N ALA A 110 0.95 21.60 23.07
CA ALA A 110 -0.09 21.62 22.05
C ALA A 110 -1.45 21.31 22.68
N ASN A 111 -2.54 21.70 22.02
CA ASN A 111 -3.89 21.25 22.38
C ASN A 111 -4.19 19.94 21.63
N ASP A 112 -4.76 18.95 22.31
CA ASP A 112 -5.05 17.64 21.71
C ASP A 112 -5.95 17.72 20.47
N ALA A 113 -6.82 18.73 20.37
CA ALA A 113 -7.70 18.93 19.22
C ALA A 113 -7.01 19.67 18.04
N GLU A 114 -5.79 20.19 18.22
CA GLU A 114 -5.06 20.86 17.15
C GLU A 114 -4.56 19.87 16.10
N LEU A 115 -4.49 20.36 14.86
CA LEU A 115 -3.91 19.63 13.74
C LEU A 115 -2.46 19.28 14.04
N SER A 116 -2.14 17.99 14.03
CA SER A 116 -0.80 17.47 14.29
C SER A 116 -0.08 17.13 12.99
N THR A 117 -0.75 16.39 12.09
CA THR A 117 -0.11 15.80 10.91
C THR A 117 -0.99 15.87 9.67
N LEU A 118 -0.38 16.15 8.52
CA LEU A 118 -0.96 15.95 7.20
C LEU A 118 -0.34 14.71 6.55
N ILE A 119 -1.15 13.69 6.27
CA ILE A 119 -0.71 12.52 5.49
C ILE A 119 -1.40 12.54 4.13
N TYR A 120 -0.61 12.50 3.06
CA TYR A 120 -1.15 12.53 1.71
C TYR A 120 -1.50 11.12 1.20
N THR A 121 -2.73 10.95 0.75
CA THR A 121 -3.21 9.72 0.09
C THR A 121 -3.35 9.96 -1.39
N SER A 122 -3.12 8.94 -2.23
CA SER A 122 -3.08 9.10 -3.68
C SER A 122 -4.42 9.50 -4.34
N GLY A 123 -5.53 9.49 -3.59
CA GLY A 123 -6.86 9.85 -4.04
C GLY A 123 -7.40 8.97 -5.17
N THR A 124 -8.72 8.76 -5.20
CA THR A 124 -9.36 8.05 -6.32
C THR A 124 -9.34 8.86 -7.62
N THR A 125 -9.24 10.18 -7.52
CA THR A 125 -9.33 11.13 -8.64
C THR A 125 -8.01 11.35 -9.37
N GLY A 126 -6.85 10.96 -8.80
CA GLY A 126 -5.54 11.23 -9.42
C GLY A 126 -4.64 12.12 -8.57
N LYS A 127 -5.25 13.14 -7.93
CA LYS A 127 -4.55 14.14 -7.13
C LYS A 127 -4.43 13.67 -5.67
N PRO A 128 -3.25 13.78 -5.05
CA PRO A 128 -3.10 13.48 -3.65
C PRO A 128 -3.99 14.36 -2.76
N LYS A 129 -4.61 13.78 -1.73
CA LYS A 129 -5.40 14.50 -0.72
C LYS A 129 -4.67 14.48 0.61
N GLY A 130 -4.46 15.64 1.23
CA GLY A 130 -3.85 15.74 2.56
C GLY A 130 -4.90 15.47 3.64
N VAL A 131 -4.81 14.33 4.33
CA VAL A 131 -5.70 13.97 5.44
C VAL A 131 -5.25 14.70 6.69
N MET A 132 -6.19 15.38 7.36
CA MET A 132 -5.95 16.23 8.54
C MET A 132 -6.12 15.47 9.86
N LEU A 133 -5.01 15.05 10.46
CA LEU A 133 -4.97 14.27 11.71
C LEU A 133 -4.54 15.14 12.89
N THR A 134 -5.33 15.12 13.96
CA THR A 134 -5.10 15.83 15.23
C THR A 134 -4.28 14.99 16.20
N HIS A 135 -3.79 15.60 17.29
CA HIS A 135 -3.15 14.85 18.38
C HIS A 135 -4.10 13.82 19.01
N THR A 136 -5.38 14.18 19.16
CA THR A 136 -6.45 13.32 19.70
C THR A 136 -6.60 12.06 18.86
N ASN A 137 -6.50 12.19 17.53
CA ASN A 137 -6.59 11.04 16.64
C ASN A 137 -5.48 10.01 16.93
N PHE A 138 -4.24 10.44 17.12
CA PHE A 138 -3.12 9.53 17.42
C PHE A 138 -3.21 8.92 18.83
N VAL A 139 -3.66 9.69 19.83
CA VAL A 139 -3.90 9.17 21.18
C VAL A 139 -4.99 8.09 21.15
N ALA A 140 -6.09 8.36 20.44
CA ALA A 140 -7.17 7.40 20.26
C ALA A 140 -6.70 6.11 19.56
N GLU A 141 -5.86 6.22 18.54
CA GLU A 141 -5.27 5.05 17.87
C GLU A 141 -4.39 4.22 18.82
N CYS A 142 -3.57 4.88 19.66
CA CYS A 142 -2.74 4.17 20.64
C CYS A 142 -3.57 3.39 21.67
N GLU A 143 -4.75 3.89 22.02
CA GLU A 143 -5.69 3.20 22.90
C GLU A 143 -6.37 2.01 22.19
N VAL A 144 -6.71 2.16 20.90
CA VAL A 144 -7.23 1.06 20.08
C VAL A 144 -6.27 -0.13 20.07
N VAL A 145 -4.99 0.09 19.76
CA VAL A 145 -4.01 -1.01 19.62
C VAL A 145 -3.80 -1.76 20.93
N GLU A 146 -3.82 -1.08 22.07
CA GLU A 146 -3.65 -1.71 23.39
C GLU A 146 -4.75 -2.73 23.70
N THR A 147 -5.97 -2.48 23.24
CA THR A 147 -7.08 -3.43 23.43
C THR A 147 -6.98 -4.67 22.55
N VAL A 148 -6.24 -4.58 21.44
CA VAL A 148 -5.99 -5.69 20.50
C VAL A 148 -4.82 -6.54 20.98
N LYS A 149 -3.70 -5.90 21.32
CA LYS A 149 -2.51 -6.52 21.88
C LYS A 149 -1.95 -5.61 22.98
N PRO A 150 -2.18 -5.94 24.26
CA PRO A 150 -1.56 -5.24 25.37
C PRO A 150 -0.04 -5.33 25.25
N THR A 151 0.61 -4.17 25.26
CA THR A 151 2.06 -4.06 25.08
C THR A 151 2.78 -4.07 26.43
N LYS A 152 3.96 -4.69 26.48
CA LYS A 152 4.84 -4.70 27.66
C LYS A 152 6.00 -3.75 27.42
N PRO A 153 6.58 -3.08 28.43
CA PRO A 153 7.69 -2.14 28.22
C PRO A 153 8.89 -2.71 27.44
N ASP A 154 9.15 -4.01 27.57
CA ASP A 154 10.22 -4.73 26.88
C ASP A 154 9.87 -5.21 25.47
N ASP A 155 8.63 -4.98 25.01
CA ASP A 155 8.21 -5.26 23.63
C ASP A 155 9.03 -4.41 22.63
N ARG A 156 9.37 -5.08 21.52
CA ARG A 156 10.24 -4.57 20.46
C ARG A 156 9.56 -4.74 19.11
N PHE A 157 9.13 -3.62 18.56
CA PHE A 157 8.43 -3.53 17.28
C PHE A 157 9.43 -3.47 16.13
N ALA A 158 9.27 -4.34 15.13
CA ALA A 158 9.94 -4.15 13.86
C ALA A 158 9.24 -3.05 13.06
N SER A 159 9.92 -1.94 12.85
CA SER A 159 9.43 -0.84 12.02
C SER A 159 9.67 -1.15 10.53
N LEU A 160 8.84 -2.03 9.96
CA LEU A 160 8.96 -2.48 8.56
C LEU A 160 8.13 -1.66 7.56
N VAL A 161 7.28 -0.78 8.09
CA VAL A 161 6.37 0.07 7.31
C VAL A 161 6.88 1.51 7.35
N PRO A 162 6.93 2.24 6.23
CA PRO A 162 7.45 3.60 6.21
C PRO A 162 6.62 4.59 7.05
N TYR A 163 7.28 5.53 7.72
CA TYR A 163 6.62 6.56 8.56
C TYR A 163 5.90 7.66 7.77
N PHE A 164 6.08 7.74 6.45
CA PHE A 164 5.23 8.60 5.62
C PHE A 164 3.84 7.98 5.37
N HIS A 165 3.64 6.71 5.73
CA HIS A 165 2.36 6.03 5.67
C HIS A 165 1.77 5.92 7.08
N VAL A 166 0.46 6.14 7.24
CA VAL A 166 -0.18 6.17 8.57
C VAL A 166 0.09 4.90 9.40
N PHE A 167 0.08 3.73 8.76
CA PHE A 167 0.38 2.46 9.42
C PHE A 167 1.79 2.42 10.05
N GLY A 168 2.80 3.01 9.40
CA GLY A 168 4.13 3.11 10.00
C GLY A 168 4.20 4.21 11.05
N LEU A 169 3.56 5.36 10.79
CA LEU A 169 3.60 6.49 11.70
C LEU A 169 2.86 6.20 13.01
N ALA A 170 1.58 5.83 12.94
CA ALA A 170 0.75 5.59 14.09
C ALA A 170 1.15 4.31 14.82
N ASP A 171 1.16 3.17 14.11
CA ASP A 171 1.21 1.85 14.77
C ASP A 171 2.63 1.35 15.06
N ALA A 172 3.66 1.97 14.47
CA ALA A 172 5.05 1.62 14.74
C ALA A 172 5.82 2.75 15.44
N CYS A 173 5.71 4.00 15.00
CA CYS A 173 6.45 5.10 15.60
C CYS A 173 5.75 5.64 16.85
N VAL A 174 4.55 6.20 16.69
CA VAL A 174 3.82 6.89 17.76
C VAL A 174 3.43 5.92 18.86
N LEU A 175 2.91 4.74 18.52
CA LEU A 175 2.57 3.71 19.50
C LEU A 175 3.77 3.32 20.37
N ALA A 176 4.92 3.04 19.76
CA ALA A 176 6.10 2.64 20.51
C ALA A 176 6.57 3.75 21.46
N MET A 177 6.55 5.01 21.03
CA MET A 177 6.87 6.14 21.90
C MET A 177 5.84 6.32 23.01
N TYR A 178 4.54 6.21 22.70
CA TYR A 178 3.44 6.38 23.65
C TYR A 178 3.49 5.34 24.76
N ARG A 179 3.87 4.10 24.43
CA ARG A 179 3.94 2.97 25.38
C ARG A 179 5.32 2.79 26.03
N GLY A 180 6.32 3.57 25.61
CA GLY A 180 7.71 3.42 26.09
C GLY A 180 8.39 2.14 25.59
N ASN A 181 7.98 1.62 24.44
CA ASN A 181 8.55 0.45 23.80
C ASN A 181 9.75 0.78 22.91
N THR A 182 10.42 -0.26 22.42
CA THR A 182 11.51 -0.11 21.46
C THR A 182 11.00 -0.26 20.03
N ALA A 183 11.18 0.76 19.19
CA ALA A 183 11.02 0.65 17.74
C ALA A 183 12.37 0.30 17.08
N VAL A 184 12.48 -0.90 16.52
CA VAL A 184 13.67 -1.35 15.78
C VAL A 184 13.55 -0.85 14.34
N LEU A 185 14.28 0.22 14.04
CA LEU A 185 14.26 0.86 12.73
C LEU A 185 15.02 0.04 11.69
N ILE A 186 14.37 -0.24 10.57
CA ILE A 186 14.96 -0.92 9.42
C ILE A 186 14.82 0.01 8.21
N PRO A 187 15.83 0.87 7.96
CA PRO A 187 15.74 1.93 6.94
C PRO A 187 15.40 1.41 5.54
N GLN A 188 15.83 0.19 5.24
CA GLN A 188 15.49 -0.50 4.00
C GLN A 188 15.14 -1.96 4.28
N TYR A 189 13.91 -2.32 3.99
CA TYR A 189 13.47 -3.70 4.12
C TYR A 189 14.20 -4.59 3.10
N HIS A 190 14.96 -5.55 3.62
CA HIS A 190 15.40 -6.71 2.88
C HIS A 190 15.27 -7.91 3.82
N PRO A 191 14.64 -9.02 3.40
CA PRO A 191 14.18 -10.04 4.35
C PRO A 191 15.34 -10.69 5.13
N ARG A 192 16.51 -10.92 4.50
CA ARG A 192 17.69 -11.44 5.23
C ARG A 192 18.26 -10.45 6.25
N THR A 193 18.26 -9.16 5.91
CA THR A 193 18.76 -8.10 6.79
C THR A 193 17.82 -7.95 7.98
N PHE A 194 16.51 -7.95 7.69
CA PHE A 194 15.48 -7.93 8.72
C PHE A 194 15.63 -9.12 9.68
N LEU A 195 15.70 -10.36 9.18
CA LEU A 195 15.82 -11.54 10.04
C LEU A 195 17.05 -11.46 10.97
N LYS A 196 18.19 -11.03 10.44
CA LYS A 196 19.39 -10.80 11.25
C LYS A 196 19.17 -9.74 12.33
N VAL A 197 18.64 -8.57 11.95
CA VAL A 197 18.38 -7.47 12.90
C VAL A 197 17.35 -7.89 13.94
N ALA A 198 16.27 -8.54 13.53
CA ALA A 198 15.21 -9.03 14.40
C ALA A 198 15.73 -10.02 15.44
N HIS A 199 16.57 -10.97 15.01
CA HIS A 199 17.26 -11.89 15.91
C HIS A 199 18.19 -11.15 16.87
N ASP A 200 19.09 -10.30 16.36
CA ASP A 200 20.11 -9.61 17.17
C ASP A 200 19.50 -8.61 18.17
N THR A 201 18.32 -8.06 17.86
CA THR A 201 17.64 -7.05 18.69
C THR A 201 16.50 -7.62 19.52
N GLY A 202 16.14 -8.89 19.34
CA GLY A 202 15.03 -9.53 20.07
C GLY A 202 13.66 -8.99 19.68
N VAL A 203 13.42 -8.67 18.41
CA VAL A 203 12.09 -8.27 17.91
C VAL A 203 11.06 -9.35 18.29
N ASN A 204 9.97 -8.94 18.93
CA ASN A 204 8.88 -9.83 19.30
C ASN A 204 7.53 -9.43 18.66
N ILE A 205 7.44 -8.23 18.07
CA ILE A 205 6.25 -7.76 17.37
C ILE A 205 6.60 -7.36 15.93
N ILE A 206 5.88 -7.94 14.96
CA ILE A 206 6.01 -7.59 13.54
C ILE A 206 4.71 -6.93 13.06
N MET A 207 4.83 -5.67 12.63
CA MET A 207 3.81 -4.93 11.89
C MET A 207 4.27 -4.85 10.43
N ALA A 208 3.55 -5.51 9.53
CA ALA A 208 4.03 -5.69 8.15
C ALA A 208 2.90 -5.74 7.12
N ILE A 209 3.25 -5.63 5.84
CA ILE A 209 2.33 -5.78 4.72
C ILE A 209 2.36 -7.21 4.17
N PRO A 210 1.33 -7.68 3.42
CA PRO A 210 1.26 -9.05 2.93
C PRO A 210 2.48 -9.55 2.15
N SER A 211 3.11 -8.69 1.34
CA SER A 211 4.31 -9.06 0.57
C SER A 211 5.51 -9.40 1.46
N GLN A 212 5.64 -8.73 2.61
CA GLN A 212 6.71 -9.01 3.57
C GLN A 212 6.47 -10.36 4.26
N TYR A 213 5.23 -10.66 4.66
CA TYR A 213 4.87 -11.99 5.17
C TYR A 213 5.15 -13.09 4.15
N HIS A 214 4.83 -12.86 2.87
CA HIS A 214 5.15 -13.81 1.81
C HIS A 214 6.66 -14.10 1.71
N HIS A 215 7.51 -13.07 1.75
CA HIS A 215 8.97 -13.27 1.76
C HIS A 215 9.44 -14.08 2.97
N LEU A 216 8.89 -13.81 4.16
CA LEU A 216 9.23 -14.55 5.39
C LEU A 216 8.81 -16.02 5.33
N ILE A 217 7.65 -16.31 4.75
CA ILE A 217 7.19 -17.69 4.51
C ILE A 217 8.16 -18.41 3.58
N LEU A 218 8.55 -17.79 2.47
CA LEU A 218 9.47 -18.42 1.49
C LEU A 218 10.83 -18.75 2.09
N ILE A 219 11.36 -17.88 2.97
CA ILE A 219 12.64 -18.13 3.64
C ILE A 219 12.49 -19.20 4.71
N GLY A 220 11.47 -19.11 5.56
CA GLY A 220 11.24 -20.08 6.63
C GLY A 220 10.75 -21.46 6.15
N LYS A 221 10.31 -21.62 4.90
CA LYS A 221 10.17 -22.96 4.29
C LYS A 221 11.51 -23.61 3.95
N ARG A 222 12.56 -22.80 3.75
CA ARG A 222 13.92 -23.26 3.43
C ARG A 222 14.83 -23.32 4.66
N ARG A 223 14.43 -22.73 5.78
CA ARG A 223 15.23 -22.56 7.01
C ARG A 223 14.34 -22.78 8.24
N SER A 224 14.93 -23.23 9.36
CA SER A 224 14.18 -23.47 10.62
C SER A 224 13.59 -22.17 11.19
N ARG A 225 12.52 -22.30 12.00
CA ARG A 225 11.87 -21.23 12.81
C ARG A 225 12.84 -20.43 13.68
N GLU A 226 14.03 -20.97 13.94
CA GLU A 226 15.12 -20.40 14.74
C GLU A 226 15.55 -18.98 14.32
N GLU A 227 15.17 -18.49 13.13
CA GLU A 227 15.50 -17.12 12.71
C GLU A 227 14.70 -16.02 13.47
N LEU A 228 13.56 -16.34 14.08
CA LEU A 228 12.74 -15.39 14.86
C LEU A 228 12.27 -16.00 16.20
N PRO A 229 13.20 -16.30 17.14
CA PRO A 229 12.89 -17.07 18.34
C PRO A 229 12.04 -16.31 19.36
N THR A 230 12.05 -14.98 19.31
CA THR A 230 11.34 -14.07 20.24
C THR A 230 9.98 -13.62 19.73
N LEU A 231 9.56 -14.05 18.54
CA LEU A 231 8.32 -13.58 17.94
C LEU A 231 7.10 -13.98 18.79
N GLU A 232 6.25 -13.00 19.13
CA GLU A 232 5.03 -13.18 19.94
C GLU A 232 3.78 -12.70 19.20
N PHE A 233 3.88 -11.64 18.40
CA PHE A 233 2.73 -11.06 17.71
C PHE A 233 3.05 -10.62 16.28
N CYS A 234 2.10 -10.83 15.38
CA CYS A 234 2.17 -10.43 13.99
C CYS A 234 0.87 -9.78 13.57
N PHE A 235 0.95 -8.61 12.95
CA PHE A 235 -0.19 -7.90 12.38
C PHE A 235 0.05 -7.60 10.89
N SER A 236 -0.97 -7.83 10.08
CA SER A 236 -1.00 -7.49 8.67
C SER A 236 -2.06 -6.44 8.38
N GLY A 237 -1.66 -5.36 7.74
CA GLY A 237 -2.52 -4.26 7.31
C GLY A 237 -2.23 -3.80 5.87
N ALA A 238 -2.81 -2.66 5.49
CA ALA A 238 -2.69 -1.98 4.19
C ALA A 238 -3.23 -2.73 2.95
N ALA A 239 -3.29 -4.06 2.97
CA ALA A 239 -3.88 -4.88 1.92
C ALA A 239 -4.38 -6.21 2.51
N PRO A 240 -5.35 -6.88 1.84
CA PRO A 240 -5.79 -8.21 2.25
C PRO A 240 -4.62 -9.21 2.26
N LEU A 241 -4.52 -10.00 3.32
CA LEU A 241 -3.62 -11.15 3.38
C LEU A 241 -4.39 -12.42 2.98
N PRO A 242 -3.97 -13.15 1.94
CA PRO A 242 -4.68 -14.35 1.52
C PRO A 242 -4.76 -15.40 2.64
N PRO A 243 -5.89 -16.12 2.80
CA PRO A 243 -6.04 -17.19 3.80
C PRO A 243 -4.87 -18.17 3.81
N ARG A 244 -4.45 -18.64 2.63
CA ARG A 244 -3.31 -19.54 2.44
C ARG A 244 -1.99 -18.99 3.01
N ALA A 245 -1.80 -17.67 3.02
CA ALA A 245 -0.61 -17.04 3.55
C ALA A 245 -0.63 -17.00 5.09
N VAL A 246 -1.80 -16.79 5.70
CA VAL A 246 -1.99 -16.88 7.16
C VAL A 246 -1.65 -18.28 7.65
N GLU A 247 -2.18 -19.31 6.98
CA GLU A 247 -1.94 -20.72 7.29
C GLU A 247 -0.47 -21.07 7.11
N ALA A 248 0.14 -20.74 5.97
CA ALA A 248 1.54 -21.02 5.71
C ALA A 248 2.49 -20.30 6.68
N PHE A 249 2.17 -19.08 7.11
CA PHE A 249 2.97 -18.38 8.13
C PHE A 249 2.87 -19.09 9.49
N ARG A 250 1.68 -19.55 9.86
CA ARG A 250 1.46 -20.33 11.08
C ARG A 250 2.22 -21.65 11.07
N GLU A 251 2.25 -22.36 9.94
CA GLU A 251 3.02 -23.60 9.79
C GLU A 251 4.52 -23.37 10.00
N VAL A 252 5.06 -22.26 9.47
CA VAL A 252 6.49 -21.95 9.52
C VAL A 252 6.92 -21.40 10.88
N TYR A 253 6.17 -20.44 11.43
CA TYR A 253 6.57 -19.69 12.64
C TYR A 253 5.76 -20.02 13.89
N GLY A 254 4.74 -20.88 13.78
CA GLY A 254 3.89 -21.28 14.90
C GLY A 254 2.92 -20.21 15.40
N ILE A 255 2.81 -19.07 14.71
CA ILE A 255 2.02 -17.90 15.13
C ILE A 255 1.08 -17.50 13.99
N MET A 256 -0.16 -17.14 14.34
CA MET A 256 -1.12 -16.64 13.37
C MET A 256 -0.91 -15.14 13.13
N VAL A 257 -1.01 -14.71 11.88
CA VAL A 257 -0.96 -13.29 11.53
C VAL A 257 -2.34 -12.68 11.76
N THR A 258 -2.43 -11.73 12.69
CA THR A 258 -3.65 -10.96 12.95
C THR A 258 -3.91 -9.99 11.79
N GLN A 259 -5.15 -9.87 11.37
CA GLN A 259 -5.56 -8.94 10.32
C GLN A 259 -6.50 -7.87 10.87
N GLY A 260 -6.37 -6.66 10.36
CA GLY A 260 -7.30 -5.57 10.62
C GLY A 260 -7.50 -4.69 9.41
N PHE A 261 -8.40 -3.73 9.55
CA PHE A 261 -8.66 -2.72 8.53
C PHE A 261 -8.51 -1.32 9.10
N GLY A 262 -7.97 -0.47 8.24
CA GLY A 262 -7.66 0.90 8.55
C GLY A 262 -7.34 1.68 7.29
N MET A 263 -7.42 2.99 7.41
CA MET A 263 -7.05 3.93 6.36
C MET A 263 -6.43 5.18 6.97
N THR A 264 -5.88 6.06 6.14
CA THR A 264 -5.30 7.31 6.62
C THR A 264 -6.35 8.18 7.30
N GLU A 265 -7.57 8.16 6.78
CA GLU A 265 -8.74 8.87 7.29
C GLU A 265 -9.26 8.31 8.63
N THR A 266 -8.75 7.17 9.09
CA THR A 266 -9.02 6.58 10.41
C THR A 266 -7.77 6.49 11.27
N THR A 267 -6.71 7.24 10.97
CA THR A 267 -5.47 7.25 11.77
C THR A 267 -4.81 5.88 11.92
N SER A 268 -5.01 5.00 10.94
CA SER A 268 -4.70 3.55 10.96
C SER A 268 -5.91 2.69 11.33
N ALA A 269 -5.89 1.86 12.37
CA ALA A 269 -6.82 0.74 12.56
C ALA A 269 -8.20 1.15 13.08
N ALA A 270 -9.24 0.81 12.32
CA ALA A 270 -10.64 0.95 12.74
C ALA A 270 -11.28 -0.36 13.21
N SER A 271 -10.80 -1.49 12.69
CA SER A 271 -11.22 -2.83 13.11
C SER A 271 -10.06 -3.81 13.08
N VAL A 272 -10.12 -4.80 13.97
CA VAL A 272 -9.11 -5.85 14.06
C VAL A 272 -9.77 -7.18 14.42
N ASN A 273 -9.24 -8.28 13.88
CA ASN A 273 -9.60 -9.61 14.33
C ASN A 273 -9.05 -9.82 15.76
N PRO A 274 -9.87 -10.18 16.75
CA PRO A 274 -9.38 -10.45 18.10
C PRO A 274 -8.43 -11.65 18.11
N ALA A 275 -7.33 -11.59 18.86
CA ALA A 275 -6.30 -12.64 18.90
C ALA A 275 -6.88 -14.06 19.14
N GLU A 276 -7.86 -14.18 20.05
CA GLU A 276 -8.48 -15.45 20.41
C GLU A 276 -9.63 -15.88 19.48
N LYS A 277 -10.11 -15.01 18.60
CA LYS A 277 -11.27 -15.24 17.73
C LYS A 277 -11.02 -14.75 16.30
N GLN A 278 -9.87 -15.09 15.74
CA GLN A 278 -9.54 -14.73 14.36
C GLN A 278 -10.56 -15.35 13.38
N LYS A 279 -11.13 -14.52 12.48
CA LYS A 279 -11.98 -14.98 11.39
C LYS A 279 -11.28 -14.69 10.06
N VAL A 280 -10.67 -15.71 9.47
CA VAL A 280 -9.88 -15.56 8.24
C VAL A 280 -10.74 -14.97 7.13
N GLY A 281 -10.22 -13.95 6.45
CA GLY A 281 -10.93 -13.19 5.41
C GLY A 281 -11.77 -12.02 5.92
N SER A 282 -12.04 -11.95 7.23
CA SER A 282 -12.64 -10.78 7.87
C SER A 282 -11.60 -9.69 8.11
N ILE A 283 -12.07 -8.44 8.14
CA ILE A 283 -11.32 -7.30 8.66
C ILE A 283 -11.48 -7.11 10.18
N GLY A 284 -12.17 -8.04 10.84
CA GLY A 284 -12.40 -8.05 12.28
C GLY A 284 -13.65 -7.33 12.73
N VAL A 285 -13.67 -7.00 14.01
CA VAL A 285 -14.75 -6.24 14.67
C VAL A 285 -14.27 -4.81 14.93
N PRO A 286 -15.18 -3.83 15.08
CA PRO A 286 -14.80 -2.45 15.40
C PRO A 286 -13.94 -2.40 16.66
N CYS A 287 -12.86 -1.61 16.60
CA CYS A 287 -12.02 -1.38 17.76
C CYS A 287 -12.78 -0.59 18.85
N PRO A 288 -12.37 -0.64 20.12
CA PRO A 288 -13.02 0.13 21.19
C PRO A 288 -13.07 1.62 20.89
N GLY A 289 -14.22 2.24 21.13
CA GLY A 289 -14.48 3.64 20.79
C GLY A 289 -14.74 3.90 19.30
N VAL A 290 -14.67 2.87 18.45
CA VAL A 290 -14.99 2.95 17.02
C VAL A 290 -16.34 2.28 16.77
N GLU A 291 -17.21 2.99 16.07
CA GLU A 291 -18.46 2.45 15.52
C GLU A 291 -18.27 2.16 14.04
N MET A 292 -18.77 1.01 13.58
CA MET A 292 -18.86 0.69 12.15
C MET A 292 -20.26 0.22 11.78
N LYS A 293 -20.71 0.63 10.59
CA LYS A 293 -22.01 0.27 10.03
C LYS A 293 -21.89 -0.02 8.53
N ILE A 294 -22.91 -0.68 7.99
CA ILE A 294 -23.09 -0.90 6.55
C ILE A 294 -24.27 -0.04 6.12
N PHE A 295 -24.10 0.78 5.09
CA PHE A 295 -25.18 1.59 4.51
C PHE A 295 -25.35 1.27 3.03
N ASP A 296 -26.60 1.27 2.55
CA ASP A 296 -26.86 1.26 1.11
C ASP A 296 -26.63 2.65 0.47
N ASP A 297 -26.95 2.76 -0.81
CA ASP A 297 -26.81 4.01 -1.58
C ASP A 297 -27.85 5.07 -1.20
N ASP A 298 -28.96 4.69 -0.55
CA ASP A 298 -29.98 5.61 -0.02
C ASP A 298 -29.66 6.08 1.40
N GLY A 299 -28.52 5.65 1.97
CA GLY A 299 -28.09 6.02 3.32
C GLY A 299 -28.80 5.24 4.43
N VAL A 300 -29.42 4.10 4.12
CA VAL A 300 -30.11 3.24 5.08
C VAL A 300 -29.16 2.17 5.62
N GLU A 301 -29.09 2.05 6.96
CA GLU A 301 -28.30 1.02 7.63
C GLU A 301 -28.81 -0.38 7.28
N GLN A 302 -27.89 -1.26 6.90
CA GLN A 302 -28.20 -2.63 6.48
C GLN A 302 -28.07 -3.63 7.64
N PRO A 303 -28.95 -4.63 7.72
CA PRO A 303 -28.82 -5.72 8.69
C PRO A 303 -27.65 -6.66 8.35
N PRO A 304 -27.24 -7.55 9.26
CA PRO A 304 -26.21 -8.56 8.98
C PRO A 304 -26.44 -9.34 7.68
N GLY A 305 -25.35 -9.67 6.99
CA GLY A 305 -25.32 -10.40 5.72
C GLY A 305 -25.67 -9.56 4.48
N ARG A 306 -26.25 -8.36 4.64
CA ARG A 306 -26.52 -7.46 3.52
C ARG A 306 -25.30 -6.62 3.17
N HIS A 307 -25.09 -6.44 1.87
CA HIS A 307 -23.98 -5.67 1.34
C HIS A 307 -24.31 -4.18 1.28
N GLY A 308 -23.31 -3.36 1.53
CA GLY A 308 -23.37 -1.92 1.40
C GLY A 308 -21.99 -1.30 1.63
N GLU A 309 -21.92 0.01 1.65
CA GLU A 309 -20.69 0.74 1.97
C GLU A 309 -20.43 0.73 3.48
N ILE A 310 -19.19 0.39 3.84
CA ILE A 310 -18.71 0.45 5.22
C ILE A 310 -18.54 1.91 5.59
N ALA A 311 -19.14 2.29 6.72
CA ALA A 311 -19.01 3.61 7.31
C ALA A 311 -18.45 3.52 8.72
N ILE A 312 -17.58 4.47 9.08
CA ILE A 312 -16.83 4.46 10.34
C ILE A 312 -17.04 5.76 11.09
N LYS A 313 -17.19 5.68 12.40
CA LYS A 313 -17.28 6.84 13.29
C LYS A 313 -16.48 6.59 14.55
N GLY A 314 -15.77 7.60 15.04
CA GLY A 314 -14.99 7.49 16.26
C GLY A 314 -13.89 8.55 16.34
N PRO A 315 -13.17 8.61 17.47
CA PRO A 315 -12.12 9.61 17.71
C PRO A 315 -10.89 9.42 16.83
N ILE A 316 -10.76 8.29 16.13
CA ILE A 316 -9.69 8.03 15.15
C ILE A 316 -9.97 8.65 13.77
N VAL A 317 -11.20 9.12 13.52
CA VAL A 317 -11.60 9.65 12.21
C VAL A 317 -11.03 11.06 12.00
N THR A 318 -10.50 11.28 10.80
CA THR A 318 -9.94 12.56 10.34
C THR A 318 -10.91 13.73 10.51
N SER A 319 -10.36 14.93 10.69
CA SER A 319 -11.15 16.18 10.62
C SER A 319 -11.53 16.58 9.18
N GLY A 320 -10.95 15.90 8.18
CA GLY A 320 -11.26 16.08 6.76
C GLY A 320 -10.01 16.10 5.87
N TYR A 321 -10.15 16.73 4.71
CA TYR A 321 -9.06 16.94 3.76
C TYR A 321 -8.63 18.41 3.70
N TYR A 322 -7.32 18.63 3.72
CA TYR A 322 -6.70 19.95 3.70
C TYR A 322 -7.08 20.73 2.44
N ASN A 323 -7.69 21.91 2.62
CA ASN A 323 -8.17 22.79 1.55
C ASN A 323 -9.11 22.12 0.53
N LEU A 324 -9.86 21.08 0.94
CA LEU A 324 -10.80 20.36 0.08
C LEU A 324 -12.16 20.17 0.80
N PRO A 325 -12.93 21.25 1.05
CA PRO A 325 -14.17 21.18 1.81
C PRO A 325 -15.26 20.33 1.14
N GLU A 326 -15.38 20.36 -0.19
CA GLU A 326 -16.36 19.56 -0.93
C GLU A 326 -16.10 18.06 -0.79
N GLU A 327 -14.84 17.64 -0.99
CA GLU A 327 -14.42 16.25 -0.81
C GLU A 327 -14.54 15.81 0.66
N THR A 328 -14.37 16.74 1.60
CA THR A 328 -14.57 16.48 3.03
C THR A 328 -16.03 16.22 3.33
N ALA A 329 -16.95 17.05 2.82
CA ALA A 329 -18.38 16.86 3.01
C ALA A 329 -18.89 15.55 2.39
N LEU A 330 -18.33 15.12 1.25
CA LEU A 330 -18.64 13.84 0.63
C LEU A 330 -18.10 12.63 1.42
N ALA A 331 -16.94 12.77 2.06
CA ALA A 331 -16.35 11.69 2.84
C ALA A 331 -16.92 11.60 4.26
N LEU A 332 -17.28 12.72 4.88
CA LEU A 332 -17.80 12.81 6.24
C LEU A 332 -19.29 13.17 6.20
N GLU A 333 -20.13 12.16 6.01
CA GLU A 333 -21.58 12.31 5.90
C GLU A 333 -22.26 12.00 7.23
N ASN A 334 -22.99 12.97 7.80
CA ASN A 334 -23.71 12.80 9.08
C ASN A 334 -22.83 12.28 10.25
N GLY A 335 -21.56 12.69 10.27
CA GLY A 335 -20.57 12.28 11.27
C GLY A 335 -19.98 10.88 11.03
N TRP A 336 -20.26 10.26 9.89
CA TRP A 336 -19.69 9.00 9.45
C TRP A 336 -18.70 9.20 8.31
N LEU A 337 -17.52 8.61 8.43
CA LEU A 337 -16.59 8.44 7.33
C LEU A 337 -17.10 7.36 6.37
N ARG A 338 -17.47 7.77 5.15
CA ARG A 338 -17.76 6.91 4.01
C ARG A 338 -16.45 6.37 3.44
N THR A 339 -16.14 5.10 3.70
CA THR A 339 -14.82 4.53 3.36
C THR A 339 -14.63 4.28 1.86
N GLY A 340 -15.72 4.20 1.10
CA GLY A 340 -15.72 3.70 -0.26
C GLY A 340 -15.39 2.21 -0.40
N ASP A 341 -15.30 1.46 0.71
CA ASP A 341 -15.20 0.00 0.73
C ASP A 341 -16.61 -0.61 0.83
N ILE A 342 -16.93 -1.54 -0.06
CA ILE A 342 -18.20 -2.30 -0.05
C ILE A 342 -17.97 -3.60 0.71
N GLY A 343 -18.93 -3.96 1.55
CA GLY A 343 -18.82 -5.11 2.42
C GLY A 343 -20.11 -5.44 3.13
N TYR A 344 -20.04 -6.38 4.05
CA TYR A 344 -21.13 -6.75 4.96
C TYR A 344 -20.60 -7.00 6.37
N ARG A 345 -21.51 -6.96 7.35
CA ARG A 345 -21.27 -7.44 8.71
C ARG A 345 -21.98 -8.77 8.88
N ASP A 346 -21.35 -9.77 9.47
CA ASP A 346 -22.04 -11.02 9.81
C ASP A 346 -22.77 -10.96 11.17
N ASP A 347 -23.42 -12.05 11.55
CA ASP A 347 -24.16 -12.15 12.81
C ASP A 347 -23.25 -12.14 14.05
N ASP A 348 -21.96 -12.48 13.88
CA ASP A 348 -20.95 -12.45 14.94
C ASP A 348 -20.34 -11.03 15.12
N GLY A 349 -20.73 -10.07 14.28
CA GLY A 349 -20.26 -8.69 14.30
C GLY A 349 -18.98 -8.43 13.50
N TYR A 350 -18.48 -9.43 12.76
CA TYR A 350 -17.28 -9.32 11.93
C TYR A 350 -17.61 -8.67 10.60
N PHE A 351 -16.74 -7.77 10.16
CA PHE A 351 -16.89 -7.08 8.88
C PHE A 351 -16.06 -7.76 7.79
N PHE A 352 -16.56 -7.73 6.56
CA PHE A 352 -15.90 -8.30 5.39
C PHE A 352 -15.92 -7.27 4.27
N ILE A 353 -14.75 -6.96 3.71
CA ILE A 353 -14.67 -6.13 2.51
C ILE A 353 -14.76 -7.04 1.30
N THR A 354 -15.76 -6.83 0.46
CA THR A 354 -15.92 -7.53 -0.81
C THR A 354 -15.48 -6.67 -1.98
N ASP A 355 -15.58 -5.35 -1.92
CA ASP A 355 -15.13 -4.51 -3.03
C ASP A 355 -14.76 -3.06 -2.65
N ARG A 356 -14.42 -2.25 -3.65
CA ARG A 356 -14.36 -0.80 -3.59
C ARG A 356 -15.52 -0.24 -4.42
N LYS A 357 -16.27 0.71 -3.88
CA LYS A 357 -17.44 1.34 -4.54
C LYS A 357 -17.11 1.85 -5.96
N LYS A 358 -15.88 2.32 -6.19
CA LYS A 358 -15.41 2.82 -7.51
C LYS A 358 -14.84 1.76 -8.45
N ASP A 359 -14.62 0.54 -7.95
CA ASP A 359 -14.13 -0.59 -8.74
C ASP A 359 -15.26 -1.57 -9.13
N ILE A 360 -16.43 -1.48 -8.49
CA ILE A 360 -17.64 -2.24 -8.89
C ILE A 360 -17.87 -2.11 -10.40
N ILE A 361 -17.96 -3.26 -11.07
CA ILE A 361 -18.24 -3.37 -12.49
C ILE A 361 -19.75 -3.41 -12.66
N ILE A 362 -20.29 -2.55 -13.51
CA ILE A 362 -21.70 -2.62 -13.90
C ILE A 362 -21.76 -3.38 -15.23
N LYS A 363 -22.44 -4.52 -15.26
CA LYS A 363 -22.66 -5.31 -16.48
C LYS A 363 -24.10 -5.81 -16.54
N GLY A 364 -24.82 -5.44 -17.59
CA GLY A 364 -26.22 -5.84 -17.78
C GLY A 364 -27.15 -5.39 -16.65
N GLY A 365 -26.85 -4.27 -15.99
CA GLY A 365 -27.61 -3.75 -14.85
C GLY A 365 -27.27 -4.37 -13.49
N TYR A 366 -26.26 -5.24 -13.40
CA TYR A 366 -25.80 -5.85 -12.16
C TYR A 366 -24.49 -5.24 -11.68
N ASN A 367 -24.42 -4.97 -10.37
CA ASN A 367 -23.18 -4.63 -9.68
C ASN A 367 -22.37 -5.91 -9.42
N ILE A 368 -21.23 -6.03 -10.10
CA ILE A 368 -20.34 -7.17 -10.05
C ILE A 368 -19.07 -6.74 -9.33
N SER A 369 -18.68 -7.52 -8.33
CA SER A 369 -17.43 -7.33 -7.59
C SER A 369 -16.24 -7.91 -8.37
N PRO A 370 -15.25 -7.11 -8.82
CA PRO A 370 -13.98 -7.62 -9.31
C PRO A 370 -13.33 -8.64 -8.37
N ARG A 371 -13.39 -8.41 -7.06
CA ARG A 371 -12.66 -9.22 -6.08
C ARG A 371 -13.14 -10.66 -6.04
N GLU A 372 -14.45 -10.90 -6.14
CA GLU A 372 -15.01 -12.27 -6.21
C GLU A 372 -14.41 -13.08 -7.36
N ILE A 373 -14.16 -12.41 -8.48
CA ILE A 373 -13.59 -13.00 -9.69
C ILE A 373 -12.08 -13.18 -9.53
N GLU A 374 -11.39 -12.20 -8.94
CA GLU A 374 -9.95 -12.28 -8.61
C GLU A 374 -9.65 -13.42 -7.62
N ASP A 375 -10.43 -13.55 -6.55
CA ASP A 375 -10.31 -14.60 -5.54
C ASP A 375 -10.57 -15.98 -6.18
N THR A 376 -11.56 -16.08 -7.08
CA THR A 376 -11.78 -17.29 -7.87
C THR A 376 -10.55 -17.60 -8.72
N LEU A 377 -10.07 -16.67 -9.54
CA LEU A 377 -8.92 -16.89 -10.42
C LEU A 377 -7.65 -17.27 -9.64
N THR A 378 -7.39 -16.62 -8.51
CA THR A 378 -6.21 -16.88 -7.67
C THR A 378 -6.31 -18.17 -6.83
N SER A 379 -7.50 -18.78 -6.76
CA SER A 379 -7.66 -20.15 -6.23
C SER A 379 -7.20 -21.24 -7.21
N HIS A 380 -6.93 -20.90 -8.48
CA HIS A 380 -6.36 -21.82 -9.45
C HIS A 380 -4.83 -21.95 -9.23
N ASP A 381 -4.32 -23.17 -9.07
CA ASP A 381 -2.92 -23.45 -8.67
C ASP A 381 -1.85 -22.83 -9.57
N LYS A 382 -2.17 -22.59 -10.85
CA LYS A 382 -1.25 -21.99 -11.83
C LYS A 382 -1.25 -20.45 -11.83
N ILE A 383 -2.13 -19.81 -11.07
CA ILE A 383 -2.28 -18.35 -11.05
C ILE A 383 -1.62 -17.78 -9.80
N LYS A 384 -0.63 -16.94 -10.04
CA LYS A 384 0.07 -16.20 -8.99
C LYS A 384 -0.81 -15.05 -8.48
N GLU A 385 -1.29 -14.23 -9.41
CA GLU A 385 -2.06 -13.02 -9.14
C GLU A 385 -3.07 -12.76 -10.27
N ALA A 386 -4.20 -12.13 -9.93
CA ALA A 386 -5.18 -11.65 -10.89
C ALA A 386 -5.67 -10.24 -10.52
N ALA A 387 -6.05 -9.46 -11.53
CA ALA A 387 -6.76 -8.20 -11.38
C ALA A 387 -7.89 -8.10 -12.40
N VAL A 388 -9.07 -7.69 -11.96
CA VAL A 388 -10.28 -7.67 -12.79
C VAL A 388 -10.79 -6.23 -12.93
N VAL A 389 -11.18 -5.87 -14.16
CA VAL A 389 -11.74 -4.56 -14.48
C VAL A 389 -12.91 -4.68 -15.43
N GLY A 390 -13.82 -3.71 -15.37
CA GLY A 390 -14.82 -3.50 -16.42
C GLY A 390 -14.16 -2.90 -17.66
N PHE A 391 -14.64 -3.29 -18.84
CA PHE A 391 -14.23 -2.73 -20.12
C PHE A 391 -15.42 -2.68 -21.09
N GLN A 392 -15.30 -1.91 -22.16
CA GLN A 392 -16.32 -1.88 -23.20
C GLN A 392 -15.95 -2.85 -24.33
N LYS A 393 -16.85 -3.78 -24.64
CA LYS A 393 -16.68 -4.69 -25.77
C LYS A 393 -16.80 -3.93 -27.10
N LYS A 394 -16.34 -4.56 -28.18
CA LYS A 394 -16.36 -3.97 -29.54
C LYS A 394 -17.77 -3.64 -30.03
N ASP A 395 -18.78 -4.35 -29.54
CA ASP A 395 -20.20 -4.14 -29.83
C ASP A 395 -20.84 -3.06 -28.93
N GLY A 396 -20.07 -2.47 -28.00
CA GLY A 396 -20.51 -1.42 -27.10
C GLY A 396 -21.04 -1.93 -25.75
N GLU A 397 -21.17 -3.25 -25.55
CA GLU A 397 -21.63 -3.83 -24.29
C GLU A 397 -20.56 -3.78 -23.18
N ASP A 398 -20.99 -3.66 -21.93
CA ASP A 398 -20.10 -3.80 -20.78
C ASP A 398 -19.59 -5.25 -20.64
N GLY A 399 -18.29 -5.39 -20.46
CA GLY A 399 -17.60 -6.66 -20.29
C GLY A 399 -16.70 -6.68 -19.06
N ILE A 400 -16.31 -7.89 -18.67
CA ILE A 400 -15.37 -8.16 -17.59
C ILE A 400 -14.06 -8.65 -18.21
N ARG A 401 -12.96 -7.98 -17.90
CA ARG A 401 -11.61 -8.41 -18.31
C ARG A 401 -10.78 -8.77 -17.09
N ALA A 402 -10.15 -9.94 -17.13
CA ALA A 402 -9.17 -10.37 -16.14
C ALA A 402 -7.75 -10.26 -16.70
N TYR A 403 -6.85 -9.70 -15.90
CA TYR A 403 -5.41 -9.71 -16.14
C TYR A 403 -4.77 -10.68 -15.16
N CYS A 404 -4.06 -11.69 -15.67
CA CYS A 404 -3.49 -12.78 -14.87
C CYS A 404 -1.97 -12.82 -14.97
N VAL A 405 -1.31 -13.07 -13.85
CA VAL A 405 0.11 -13.42 -13.76
C VAL A 405 0.20 -14.90 -13.43
N VAL A 406 0.89 -15.66 -14.27
CA VAL A 406 1.07 -17.10 -14.12
C VAL A 406 2.20 -17.39 -13.14
N GLU A 407 2.10 -18.46 -12.37
CA GLU A 407 3.19 -18.94 -11.53
C GLU A 407 4.44 -19.28 -12.36
N GLU A 408 5.62 -19.08 -11.78
CA GLU A 408 6.88 -19.30 -12.49
C GLU A 408 7.03 -20.77 -12.92
N GLY A 409 7.35 -21.00 -14.18
CA GLY A 409 7.47 -22.34 -14.76
C GLY A 409 6.14 -23.06 -15.03
N GLN A 410 5.01 -22.42 -14.79
CA GLN A 410 3.68 -22.94 -15.14
C GLN A 410 3.17 -22.35 -16.45
N SER A 411 2.22 -23.04 -17.08
CA SER A 411 1.50 -22.55 -18.27
C SER A 411 0.02 -22.89 -18.17
N VAL A 412 -0.83 -21.92 -18.51
CA VAL A 412 -2.29 -22.04 -18.48
C VAL A 412 -2.87 -21.25 -19.65
N SER A 413 -3.92 -21.77 -20.29
CA SER A 413 -4.59 -21.06 -21.40
C SER A 413 -5.74 -20.18 -20.88
N ALA A 414 -6.14 -19.19 -21.67
CA ALA A 414 -7.30 -18.35 -21.35
C ALA A 414 -8.59 -19.19 -21.33
N GLU A 415 -8.71 -20.18 -22.21
CA GLU A 415 -9.85 -21.11 -22.27
C GLU A 415 -9.93 -21.99 -21.02
N GLU A 416 -8.79 -22.48 -20.51
CA GLU A 416 -8.71 -23.26 -19.27
C GLU A 416 -9.23 -22.44 -18.08
N LEU A 417 -8.77 -21.19 -17.93
CA LEU A 417 -9.21 -20.30 -16.86
C LEU A 417 -10.67 -19.89 -17.00
N MET A 418 -11.12 -19.62 -18.23
CA MET A 418 -12.52 -19.25 -18.47
C MET A 418 -13.46 -20.43 -18.17
N HIS A 419 -13.05 -21.66 -18.48
CA HIS A 419 -13.77 -22.87 -18.09
C HIS A 419 -13.80 -23.07 -16.57
N PHE A 420 -12.67 -22.80 -15.91
CA PHE A 420 -12.59 -22.83 -14.45
C PHE A 420 -13.54 -21.81 -13.81
N CYS A 421 -13.54 -20.55 -14.27
CA CYS A 421 -14.46 -19.52 -13.80
C CYS A 421 -15.93 -19.90 -14.01
N ARG A 422 -16.31 -20.49 -15.15
CA ARG A 422 -17.70 -20.91 -15.42
C ARG A 422 -18.21 -21.99 -14.46
N LYS A 423 -17.32 -22.77 -13.86
CA LYS A 423 -17.69 -23.77 -12.85
C LYS A 423 -17.94 -23.17 -11.47
N SER A 424 -17.28 -22.05 -11.17
CA SER A 424 -17.25 -21.44 -9.83
C SER A 424 -18.07 -20.16 -9.73
N LEU A 425 -18.34 -19.50 -10.85
CA LEU A 425 -19.03 -18.21 -10.95
C LEU A 425 -20.29 -18.33 -11.80
N SER A 426 -21.25 -17.44 -11.57
CA SER A 426 -22.41 -17.30 -12.46
C SER A 426 -21.99 -16.78 -13.84
N SER A 427 -22.84 -17.00 -14.85
CA SER A 427 -22.57 -16.56 -16.22
C SER A 427 -22.33 -15.05 -16.33
N GLN A 428 -23.02 -14.25 -15.51
CA GLN A 428 -22.88 -12.79 -15.49
C GLN A 428 -21.51 -12.35 -14.95
N LYS A 429 -20.93 -13.10 -13.99
CA LYS A 429 -19.65 -12.80 -13.33
C LYS A 429 -18.44 -13.45 -14.00
N THR A 430 -18.66 -14.34 -14.96
CA THR A 430 -17.56 -14.97 -15.72
C THR A 430 -16.85 -13.90 -16.59
N PRO A 431 -15.51 -13.83 -16.58
CA PRO A 431 -14.77 -12.95 -17.49
C PRO A 431 -15.12 -13.17 -18.95
N ASP A 432 -15.23 -12.09 -19.71
CA ASP A 432 -15.39 -12.11 -21.18
C ASP A 432 -14.04 -12.10 -21.90
N ASP A 433 -12.99 -11.61 -21.25
CA ASP A 433 -11.61 -11.55 -21.78
C ASP A 433 -10.60 -11.88 -20.66
N ILE A 434 -9.58 -12.67 -20.99
CA ILE A 434 -8.47 -13.01 -20.08
C ILE A 434 -7.16 -12.70 -20.78
N ARG A 435 -6.35 -11.83 -20.16
CA ARG A 435 -5.05 -11.42 -20.66
C ARG A 435 -3.94 -11.80 -19.69
N PHE A 436 -2.81 -12.23 -20.23
CA PHE A 436 -1.63 -12.57 -19.43
C PHE A 436 -0.65 -11.40 -19.38
N MET A 437 -0.07 -11.17 -18.21
CA MET A 437 0.94 -10.13 -17.98
C MET A 437 2.13 -10.69 -17.19
N GLY A 438 3.33 -10.14 -17.41
CA GLY A 438 4.50 -10.49 -16.61
C GLY A 438 4.40 -9.99 -15.16
N ALA A 439 3.73 -8.86 -14.94
CA ALA A 439 3.43 -8.31 -13.62
C ALA A 439 2.22 -7.36 -13.69
N LEU A 440 1.48 -7.23 -12.58
CA LEU A 440 0.41 -6.24 -12.43
C LEU A 440 0.98 -4.87 -12.04
N PRO A 441 0.38 -3.75 -12.49
CA PRO A 441 0.78 -2.40 -12.09
C PRO A 441 0.53 -2.19 -10.59
N ARG A 442 1.47 -1.59 -9.86
CA ARG A 442 1.40 -1.42 -8.40
C ARG A 442 1.87 -0.05 -7.90
N SER A 443 1.25 0.43 -6.83
CA SER A 443 1.63 1.62 -6.05
C SER A 443 2.99 1.43 -5.37
N ALA A 444 3.59 2.54 -4.91
CA ALA A 444 4.77 2.55 -4.02
C ALA A 444 4.62 1.65 -2.76
N THR A 445 3.38 1.44 -2.31
CA THR A 445 3.03 0.58 -1.16
C THR A 445 2.70 -0.86 -1.55
N GLY A 446 2.84 -1.21 -2.84
CA GLY A 446 2.59 -2.55 -3.36
C GLY A 446 1.13 -2.86 -3.71
N LYS A 447 0.22 -1.89 -3.70
CA LYS A 447 -1.21 -2.10 -4.04
C LYS A 447 -1.42 -2.13 -5.56
N VAL A 448 -2.19 -3.07 -6.09
CA VAL A 448 -2.53 -3.13 -7.53
C VAL A 448 -3.29 -1.87 -7.96
N LEU A 449 -2.87 -1.26 -9.08
CA LEU A 449 -3.47 -0.05 -9.63
C LEU A 449 -4.44 -0.38 -10.79
N ARG A 450 -5.64 -0.85 -10.44
CA ARG A 450 -6.68 -1.25 -11.43
C ARG A 450 -7.01 -0.17 -12.46
N LYS A 451 -6.93 1.11 -12.09
CA LYS A 451 -7.15 2.23 -13.01
C LYS A 451 -6.28 2.13 -14.27
N GLU A 452 -5.05 1.63 -14.13
CA GLU A 452 -4.09 1.51 -15.24
C GLU A 452 -4.40 0.34 -16.17
N LEU A 453 -5.23 -0.60 -15.72
CA LEU A 453 -5.68 -1.74 -16.50
C LEU A 453 -6.96 -1.44 -17.30
N ARG A 454 -7.62 -0.30 -17.02
CA ARG A 454 -8.84 0.13 -17.72
C ARG A 454 -8.50 0.67 -19.11
N GLU A 455 -9.35 0.37 -20.09
CA GLU A 455 -9.20 0.89 -21.45
C GLU A 455 -9.24 2.43 -21.46
N GLY A 456 -8.41 3.03 -22.31
CA GLY A 456 -8.30 4.49 -22.41
C GLY A 456 -7.54 5.17 -21.27
N TYR A 457 -6.99 4.42 -20.31
CA TYR A 457 -6.08 5.01 -19.33
C TYR A 457 -4.81 5.52 -20.02
N SER A 458 -4.67 6.84 -20.06
CA SER A 458 -3.42 7.53 -20.35
C SER A 458 -2.89 8.10 -19.06
N ASP A 459 -1.64 7.79 -18.70
CA ASP A 459 -0.98 8.49 -17.59
C ASP A 459 -0.57 9.87 -18.13
N PRO A 460 -1.15 10.97 -17.64
CA PRO A 460 -0.86 12.31 -18.16
C PRO A 460 0.60 12.76 -17.90
N ARG A 461 1.36 11.99 -17.10
CA ARG A 461 2.79 12.20 -16.87
C ARG A 461 3.66 11.44 -17.87
N LEU A 462 3.12 10.43 -18.56
CA LEU A 462 3.83 9.64 -19.57
C LEU A 462 3.82 10.40 -20.90
N ILE A 463 5.00 10.81 -21.35
CA ILE A 463 5.23 11.28 -22.71
C ILE A 463 5.77 10.09 -23.50
N THR A 464 4.92 9.49 -24.33
CA THR A 464 5.33 8.56 -25.38
C THR A 464 5.58 9.35 -26.66
N ARG A 465 6.79 9.26 -27.21
CA ARG A 465 7.05 9.77 -28.55
C ARG A 465 6.44 8.77 -29.54
N GLU A 466 5.29 9.12 -30.12
CA GLU A 466 4.95 8.60 -31.43
C GLU A 466 5.80 9.35 -32.46
N HIS A 467 6.26 8.63 -33.47
CA HIS A 467 7.24 9.06 -34.47
C HIS A 467 7.08 10.52 -34.93
N GLU A 468 8.07 11.34 -34.59
CA GLU A 468 8.72 12.34 -35.45
C GLU A 468 10.00 12.83 -34.80
#